data_AF-A0A6P0TUK9-F1
#
_entry.id   AF-A0A6P0TUK9-F1
#
_cell.length_a   1.000
_cell.length_b   1.000
_cell.length_c   1.000
_cell.angle_alpha   90.00
_cell.angle_beta   90.00
_cell.angle_gamma   90.00
#
_symmetry.space_group_name_H-M   'P 1'
#
loop_
_entity.id
_entity.type
_entity.pdbx_description
1 polymer ?
#
loop_
_entity_poly.entity_id
_entity_poly.type
_entity_poly.pdbx_seq_one_letter_code
_entity_poly.pdbx_strand_id
1 'polypeptide(L)'
;LQRIHPDGQYAIGQDCGIYWRETDPPEQGAVCPDWFYVPNVPPLLDGQYRRSYVLPREKVPPFIALELASGDGSEERDKTPLSQTSQGKKIKPGK
;
A
#
# COMPACT_ATOMS: atom_id res chain seq x y z
N LEU A 1 -4.17 3.48 -15.69
CA LEU A 1 -2.89 2.73 -15.60
C LEU A 1 -2.18 2.63 -16.95
N GLN A 2 -2.86 2.22 -18.03
CA GLN A 2 -2.26 2.15 -19.39
C GLN A 2 -1.50 3.40 -19.85
N ARG A 3 -1.95 4.61 -19.49
CA ARG A 3 -1.24 5.87 -19.80
C ARG A 3 0.11 6.01 -19.09
N ILE A 4 0.23 5.49 -17.87
CA ILE A 4 1.43 5.64 -17.03
C ILE A 4 2.33 4.39 -17.04
N HIS A 5 1.77 3.23 -17.37
CA HIS A 5 2.46 1.95 -17.53
C HIS A 5 2.03 1.28 -18.83
N PRO A 6 2.45 1.80 -19.99
CA PRO A 6 2.14 1.17 -21.28
C PRO A 6 2.79 -0.21 -21.44
N ASP A 7 3.86 -0.48 -20.68
CA ASP A 7 4.58 -1.75 -20.61
C ASP A 7 3.95 -2.76 -19.64
N GLY A 8 2.95 -2.34 -18.85
CA GLY A 8 2.30 -3.17 -17.84
C GLY A 8 3.17 -3.47 -16.61
N GLN A 9 4.28 -2.76 -16.41
CA GLN A 9 5.23 -3.01 -15.32
C GLN A 9 4.76 -2.39 -14.00
N TYR A 10 3.72 -2.97 -13.42
CA TYR A 10 3.24 -2.63 -12.09
C TYR A 10 2.60 -3.83 -11.39
N ALA A 11 2.47 -3.74 -10.07
CA ALA A 11 1.68 -4.66 -9.25
C ALA A 11 0.59 -3.89 -8.50
N ILE A 12 -0.61 -4.45 -8.50
CA ILE A 12 -1.72 -4.04 -7.63
C ILE A 12 -2.17 -5.29 -6.90
N GLY A 13 -2.29 -5.18 -5.58
CA GLY A 13 -2.80 -6.25 -4.74
C GLY A 13 -3.92 -5.75 -3.85
N GLN A 14 -4.77 -6.69 -3.46
CA GLN A 14 -5.85 -6.52 -2.50
C GLN A 14 -5.74 -7.66 -1.49
N ASP A 15 -5.89 -7.37 -0.20
CA ASP A 15 -5.92 -8.36 0.88
C ASP A 15 -4.75 -9.37 0.83
N CYS A 16 -3.56 -8.91 0.42
CA CYS A 16 -2.39 -9.75 0.34
C CYS A 16 -1.13 -9.08 0.90
N GLY A 17 -0.23 -9.93 1.42
CA GLY A 17 0.97 -9.47 2.11
C GLY A 17 1.94 -8.74 1.18
N ILE A 18 2.60 -7.73 1.75
CA ILE A 18 3.72 -7.02 1.16
C ILE A 18 4.92 -7.04 2.13
N TYR A 19 6.12 -7.23 1.60
CA TYR A 19 7.39 -7.15 2.31
C TYR A 19 8.27 -6.19 1.52
N TRP A 20 8.57 -5.05 2.14
CA TRP A 20 9.44 -4.03 1.52
C TRP A 20 10.52 -3.53 2.47
N ARG A 21 10.49 -3.98 3.73
CA ARG A 21 11.49 -3.71 4.75
C ARG A 21 12.07 -5.04 5.22
N GLU A 22 13.39 -5.14 5.22
CA GLU A 22 14.09 -6.22 5.91
C GLU A 22 14.06 -5.95 7.42
N THR A 23 13.45 -6.85 8.18
CA THR A 23 13.40 -6.82 9.63
C THR A 23 13.94 -8.13 10.20
N ASP A 24 14.34 -8.11 11.46
CA ASP A 24 14.65 -9.32 12.22
C ASP A 24 13.76 -9.37 13.48
N PRO A 25 12.79 -10.29 13.55
CA PRO A 25 12.50 -11.35 12.59
C PRO A 25 11.70 -10.85 11.36
N PRO A 26 11.71 -11.57 10.21
CA PRO A 26 11.11 -11.11 8.96
C PRO A 26 9.61 -10.78 9.03
N GLU A 27 8.85 -11.46 9.90
CA GLU A 27 7.43 -11.23 10.10
C GLU A 27 7.09 -9.82 10.57
N GLN A 28 8.01 -9.10 11.20
CA GLN A 28 7.78 -7.71 11.61
C GLN A 28 7.71 -6.73 10.43
N GLY A 29 8.31 -7.09 9.30
CA GLY A 29 8.27 -6.32 8.06
C GLY A 29 7.05 -6.63 7.20
N ALA A 30 6.28 -7.66 7.56
CA ALA A 30 5.09 -8.09 6.84
C ALA A 30 3.90 -7.22 7.24
N VAL A 31 3.26 -6.58 6.25
CA VAL A 31 1.91 -6.02 6.44
C VAL A 31 1.02 -6.45 5.28
N CYS A 32 -0.29 -6.38 5.47
CA CYS A 32 -1.28 -6.75 4.48
C CYS A 32 -2.28 -5.58 4.35
N PRO A 33 -1.98 -4.58 3.53
CA PRO A 33 -2.91 -3.49 3.29
C PRO A 33 -4.17 -4.01 2.60
N ASP A 34 -5.31 -3.33 2.79
CA ASP A 34 -6.51 -3.62 2.01
C ASP A 34 -6.23 -3.48 0.52
N TRP A 35 -5.48 -2.43 0.12
CA TRP A 35 -4.99 -2.26 -1.24
C TRP A 35 -3.58 -1.69 -1.28
N PHE A 36 -2.80 -2.07 -2.30
CA PHE A 36 -1.55 -1.40 -2.61
C PHE A 36 -1.29 -1.30 -4.11
N TYR A 37 -0.39 -0.39 -4.46
CA TYR A 37 0.13 -0.22 -5.81
C TYR A 37 1.64 0.02 -5.79
N VAL A 38 2.36 -0.78 -6.59
CA VAL A 38 3.82 -0.70 -6.75
C VAL A 38 4.13 -0.49 -8.24
N PRO A 39 4.74 0.64 -8.63
CA PRO A 39 5.17 0.87 -10.01
C PRO A 39 6.52 0.19 -10.31
N ASN A 40 6.83 0.03 -11.60
CA ASN A 40 8.14 -0.41 -12.11
C ASN A 40 8.56 -1.81 -11.64
N VAL A 41 7.59 -2.67 -11.40
CA VAL A 41 7.81 -4.07 -11.04
C VAL A 41 7.08 -4.95 -12.05
N PRO A 42 7.61 -6.12 -12.41
CA PRO A 42 6.86 -7.00 -13.28
C PRO A 42 5.51 -7.36 -12.64
N PRO A 43 4.50 -7.75 -13.43
CA PRO A 43 3.25 -8.33 -12.89
C PRO A 43 3.40 -9.83 -12.61
N LEU A 44 4.32 -10.52 -13.30
CA LEU A 44 4.56 -11.95 -13.18
C LEU A 44 5.88 -12.27 -12.46
N LEU A 45 5.83 -13.24 -11.55
CA LEU A 45 6.98 -13.86 -10.90
C LEU A 45 7.05 -15.31 -11.36
N ASP A 46 8.15 -15.71 -12.00
CA ASP A 46 8.32 -17.06 -12.56
C ASP A 46 7.15 -17.50 -13.47
N GLY A 47 6.63 -16.55 -14.26
CA GLY A 47 5.50 -16.77 -15.19
C GLY A 47 4.12 -16.86 -14.52
N GLN A 48 4.03 -16.74 -13.20
CA GLN A 48 2.77 -16.72 -12.45
C GLN A 48 2.45 -15.32 -11.97
N TYR A 49 1.16 -14.99 -11.85
CA TYR A 49 0.75 -13.73 -11.23
C TYR A 49 1.28 -13.65 -9.78
N ARG A 50 1.85 -12.50 -9.42
CA ARG A 50 2.25 -12.21 -8.05
C ARG A 50 1.02 -12.26 -7.13
N ARG A 51 0.86 -13.35 -6.38
CA ARG A 51 -0.20 -13.48 -5.36
C ARG A 51 0.09 -12.71 -4.08
N SER A 52 1.34 -12.30 -3.90
CA SER A 52 1.80 -11.48 -2.78
C SER A 52 3.10 -10.80 -3.17
N TYR A 53 3.37 -9.63 -2.60
CA TYR A 53 4.62 -8.88 -2.83
C TYR A 53 5.61 -9.18 -1.69
N VAL A 54 5.86 -10.47 -1.45
CA VAL A 54 6.41 -10.98 -0.18
C VAL A 54 7.88 -11.38 -0.28
N LEU A 55 8.46 -11.43 -1.48
CA LEU A 55 9.81 -11.95 -1.60
C LEU A 55 10.84 -10.94 -1.03
N PRO A 56 11.72 -11.35 -0.09
CA PRO A 56 12.78 -10.50 0.47
C PRO A 56 13.75 -9.91 -0.56
N ARG A 57 13.64 -10.33 -1.82
CA ARG A 57 14.49 -9.91 -2.93
C ARG A 57 13.99 -8.63 -3.63
N GLU A 58 12.74 -8.23 -3.45
CA GLU A 58 12.16 -7.06 -4.11
C GLU A 58 11.95 -5.92 -3.09
N LYS A 59 13.02 -5.16 -2.77
CA LYS A 59 12.99 -4.05 -1.80
C LYS A 59 12.34 -2.77 -2.34
N VAL A 60 11.27 -2.88 -3.12
CA VAL A 60 10.55 -1.72 -3.67
C VAL A 60 9.32 -1.44 -2.80
N PRO A 61 9.25 -0.27 -2.13
CA PRO A 61 8.07 0.07 -1.33
C PRO A 61 6.85 0.30 -2.22
N PRO A 62 5.62 0.05 -1.70
CA PRO A 62 4.41 0.48 -2.38
C PRO A 62 4.42 2.01 -2.52
N PHE A 63 4.02 2.50 -3.69
CA PHE A 63 3.84 3.93 -3.92
C PHE A 63 2.53 4.41 -3.30
N ILE A 64 1.50 3.56 -3.32
CA ILE A 64 0.22 3.79 -2.63
C ILE A 64 -0.07 2.55 -1.79
N ALA A 65 -0.48 2.76 -0.55
CA ALA A 65 -1.12 1.76 0.30
C ALA A 65 -2.39 2.38 0.88
N LEU A 66 -3.50 1.65 0.84
CA LEU A 66 -4.78 2.05 1.41
C LEU A 66 -5.15 1.07 2.51
N GLU A 67 -5.60 1.63 3.64
CA GLU A 67 -6.12 0.89 4.77
C GLU A 67 -7.52 1.42 5.09
N LEU A 68 -8.49 0.54 5.19
CA LEU A 68 -9.86 0.81 5.57
C LEU A 68 -10.02 0.50 7.05
N ALA A 69 -10.35 1.50 7.85
CA ALA A 69 -10.72 1.27 9.24
C ALA A 69 -12.01 0.44 9.29
N SER A 70 -11.95 -0.74 9.88
CA SER A 70 -13.09 -1.66 9.97
C SER A 70 -14.06 -1.32 11.11
N GLY A 71 -13.61 -0.54 12.09
CA GLY A 71 -14.39 -0.10 13.26
C GLY A 71 -14.95 1.32 13.15
N ASP A 72 -14.99 2.02 14.29
CA ASP A 72 -15.53 3.39 14.44
C ASP A 72 -14.58 4.51 13.93
N GLY A 73 -13.52 4.12 13.22
CA GLY A 73 -12.46 5.03 12.76
C GLY A 73 -11.45 5.44 13.85
N SER A 74 -11.51 4.89 15.06
CA SER A 74 -10.47 5.13 16.08
C SER A 74 -9.09 4.61 15.67
N GLU A 75 -9.04 3.60 14.82
CA GLU A 75 -7.82 2.99 14.24
C GLU A 75 -7.23 3.78 13.06
N GLU A 76 -7.94 4.79 12.56
CA GLU A 76 -7.52 5.59 11.40
C GLU A 76 -6.17 6.28 11.67
N ARG A 77 -5.18 5.94 10.85
CA ARG A 77 -3.81 6.46 10.95
C ARG A 77 -3.58 7.69 10.06
N ASP A 78 -4.42 7.92 9.06
CA ASP A 78 -4.31 9.12 8.23
C ASP A 78 -4.58 10.38 9.06
N LYS A 79 -3.69 11.35 8.92
CA LYS A 79 -3.75 12.65 9.60
C LYS A 79 -3.67 13.80 8.60
N THR A 80 -3.80 13.50 7.31
CA THR A 80 -3.87 14.48 6.23
C THR A 80 -5.04 15.41 6.50
N PRO A 81 -4.79 16.72 6.70
CA PRO A 81 -5.88 17.64 6.96
C PRO A 81 -6.83 17.70 5.76
N LEU A 82 -8.12 17.54 6.00
CA LEU A 82 -9.13 17.95 5.03
C LEU A 82 -8.93 19.47 4.80
N SER A 83 -8.65 19.85 3.55
CA SER A 83 -8.34 21.20 3.04
C SER A 83 -8.51 22.36 4.04
N GLN A 84 -7.45 23.16 4.24
CA GLN A 84 -7.38 24.41 5.03
C GLN A 84 -8.75 25.01 5.40
N THR A 85 -9.41 24.48 6.43
CA THR A 85 -10.48 25.21 7.09
C THR A 85 -9.80 26.34 7.83
N SER A 86 -10.32 27.55 7.66
CA SER A 86 -9.74 28.83 8.08
C SER A 86 -9.59 28.99 9.61
N GLN A 87 -9.67 27.91 10.39
CA GLN A 87 -9.69 27.93 11.85
C GLN A 87 -8.99 26.73 12.48
N GLY A 88 -7.78 26.33 12.03
CA GLY A 88 -6.82 25.51 12.81
C GLY A 88 -7.27 24.13 13.33
N LYS A 89 -8.52 23.72 13.10
CA LYS A 89 -9.12 22.49 13.61
C LYS A 89 -8.92 21.42 12.55
N LYS A 90 -8.01 20.49 12.80
CA LYS A 90 -7.82 19.30 11.97
C LYS A 90 -9.06 18.43 12.10
N ILE A 91 -9.90 18.42 11.08
CA ILE A 91 -11.01 17.47 10.94
C ILE A 91 -10.45 16.25 10.20
N LYS A 92 -10.70 15.07 10.75
CA LYS A 92 -10.30 13.80 10.13
C LYS A 92 -11.24 13.47 8.97
N PRO A 93 -10.76 12.82 7.89
CA PRO A 93 -11.62 12.24 6.86
C PRO A 93 -12.79 11.44 7.45
N GLY A 94 -14.01 11.67 6.96
CA GLY A 94 -15.19 10.89 7.34
C GLY A 94 -15.86 11.26 8.68
N LYS A 95 -15.46 12.33 9.36
CA LYS A 95 -16.13 12.88 10.56
C LYS A 95 -16.73 14.26 10.35
#